data_AF-A0A372F1J9-F1
#
_entry.id   AF-A0A372F1J9-F1
#
_cell.length_a   1.000
_cell.length_b   1.000
_cell.length_c   1.000
_cell.angle_alpha   90.00
_cell.angle_beta   90.00
_cell.angle_gamma   90.00
#
_symmetry.space_group_name_H-M   'P 1'
#
loop_
_entity.id
_entity.type
_entity.pdbx_description
1 polymer ?
#
loop_
_entity_poly.entity_id
_entity_poly.type
_entity_poly.pdbx_seq_one_letter_code
_entity_poly.pdbx_strand_id
1 'polypeptide(L)'
;MNITRYSTIAAIIVVAALSRFFPHPFNFTPMAAIALFGGAYFTNRWVAFLVPFTAMLISDIMLELLTGWGFHSGIPVVYGSFALISLLGIFALRKVTILRVAGTAIASSLIFFLITNFAFLYPEAPVPDPMLGHYPHNWTGIVASYAAGLEFLRNQIVGDLFYSGMLFGGFHLLQRRFEVLRVA
;
A
#
# COMPACT_ATOMS: atom_id res chain seq x y z
N MET A 1 -8.22 -25.89 -4.56
CA MET A 1 -7.44 -24.64 -4.47
C MET A 1 -6.34 -24.72 -5.53
N ASN A 2 -6.33 -23.87 -6.55
CA ASN A 2 -5.32 -23.97 -7.62
C ASN A 2 -3.97 -23.44 -7.12
N ILE A 3 -3.12 -24.35 -6.66
CA ILE A 3 -1.85 -24.02 -5.99
C ILE A 3 -0.95 -23.17 -6.90
N THR A 4 -0.91 -23.49 -8.20
CA THR A 4 -0.14 -22.75 -9.20
C THR A 4 -0.57 -21.29 -9.26
N ARG A 5 -1.88 -21.02 -9.34
CA ARG A 5 -2.40 -19.64 -9.36
C ARG A 5 -1.99 -18.85 -8.13
N TYR A 6 -2.16 -19.43 -6.95
CA TYR A 6 -1.84 -18.75 -5.68
C TYR A 6 -0.34 -18.51 -5.51
N SER A 7 0.49 -19.49 -5.88
CA SER A 7 1.94 -19.34 -5.87
C SER A 7 2.39 -18.25 -6.85
N THR A 8 1.79 -18.14 -8.04
CA THR A 8 2.09 -17.06 -8.99
C THR A 8 1.73 -15.68 -8.44
N ILE A 9 0.54 -15.52 -7.84
CA ILE A 9 0.11 -14.26 -7.21
C ILE A 9 1.07 -13.88 -6.08
N ALA A 10 1.42 -14.83 -5.22
CA ALA A 10 2.36 -14.59 -4.13
C ALA A 10 3.75 -14.19 -4.64
N ALA A 11 4.27 -14.87 -5.67
CA ALA A 11 5.55 -14.53 -6.28
C ALA A 11 5.56 -13.12 -6.88
N ILE A 12 4.49 -12.72 -7.59
CA ILE A 12 4.32 -11.36 -8.12
C ILE A 12 4.36 -10.33 -6.98
N ILE A 13 3.66 -10.61 -5.87
CA ILE A 13 3.64 -9.72 -4.71
C ILE A 13 5.03 -9.60 -4.07
N VAL A 14 5.75 -10.71 -3.90
CA VAL A 14 7.12 -10.68 -3.35
C VAL A 14 8.04 -9.86 -4.25
N VAL A 15 8.04 -10.10 -5.56
CA VAL A 15 8.86 -9.34 -6.52
C VAL A 15 8.50 -7.86 -6.49
N ALA A 16 7.21 -7.53 -6.41
CA ALA A 16 6.76 -6.16 -6.27
C ALA A 16 7.28 -5.55 -4.97
N ALA A 17 7.11 -6.22 -3.82
CA ALA A 17 7.56 -5.72 -2.52
C ALA A 17 9.07 -5.43 -2.48
N LEU A 18 9.89 -6.24 -3.16
CA LEU A 18 11.32 -6.00 -3.30
C LEU A 18 11.64 -4.69 -4.03
N SER A 19 10.72 -4.15 -4.84
CA SER A 19 10.95 -2.87 -5.51
C SER A 19 11.06 -1.68 -4.54
N ARG A 20 10.55 -1.81 -3.30
CA ARG A 20 10.65 -0.80 -2.23
C ARG A 20 12.09 -0.56 -1.78
N PHE A 21 13.04 -1.43 -2.11
CA PHE A 21 14.45 -1.26 -1.74
C PHE A 21 15.27 -0.50 -2.79
N PHE A 22 14.73 -0.27 -3.99
CA PHE A 22 15.39 0.58 -4.97
C PHE A 22 15.20 2.07 -4.61
N PRO A 23 16.15 2.95 -4.94
CA PRO A 23 15.97 4.38 -4.76
C PRO A 23 14.72 4.87 -5.48
N HIS A 24 13.78 5.44 -4.74
CA HIS A 24 12.53 5.98 -5.26
C HIS A 24 12.12 7.22 -4.45
N PRO A 25 11.28 8.11 -5.00
CA PRO A 25 10.68 9.20 -4.23
C PRO A 25 9.91 8.66 -3.01
N PHE A 26 9.80 9.47 -1.96
CA PHE A 26 8.96 9.11 -0.82
C PHE A 26 7.52 8.81 -1.26
N ASN A 27 6.91 7.80 -0.65
CA ASN A 27 5.58 7.27 -0.99
C ASN A 27 5.41 6.68 -2.40
N PHE A 28 6.45 6.67 -3.25
CA PHE A 28 6.42 5.92 -4.51
C PHE A 28 6.74 4.43 -4.24
N THR A 29 5.78 3.69 -3.66
CA THR A 29 5.99 2.30 -3.25
C THR A 29 4.90 1.36 -3.80
N PRO A 30 5.16 0.05 -3.92
CA PRO A 30 4.19 -0.92 -4.43
C PRO A 30 3.11 -1.33 -3.42
N MET A 31 3.16 -0.83 -2.18
CA MET A 31 2.42 -1.42 -1.05
C MET A 31 0.90 -1.30 -1.20
N ALA A 32 0.38 -0.18 -1.67
CA ALA A 32 -1.07 -0.03 -1.85
C ALA A 32 -1.57 -0.88 -3.02
N ALA A 33 -0.78 -0.94 -4.10
CA ALA A 33 -1.06 -1.81 -5.23
C ALA A 33 -1.08 -3.30 -4.82
N ILE A 34 -0.14 -3.74 -3.96
CA ILE A 34 -0.12 -5.09 -3.38
C ILE A 34 -1.37 -5.35 -2.54
N ALA A 35 -1.77 -4.39 -1.68
CA ALA A 35 -2.97 -4.50 -0.86
C ALA A 35 -4.26 -4.63 -1.71
N LEU A 36 -4.40 -3.77 -2.73
CA LEU A 36 -5.51 -3.84 -3.68
C LEU A 36 -5.51 -5.15 -4.47
N PHE A 37 -4.34 -5.58 -4.97
CA PHE A 37 -4.17 -6.78 -5.77
C PHE A 37 -4.47 -8.05 -4.96
N GLY A 38 -3.99 -8.11 -3.71
CA GLY A 38 -4.32 -9.16 -2.77
C GLY A 38 -5.83 -9.24 -2.50
N GLY A 39 -6.45 -8.09 -2.24
CA GLY A 39 -7.89 -7.98 -2.05
C GLY A 39 -8.72 -8.42 -3.26
N ALA A 40 -8.22 -8.19 -4.48
CA ALA A 40 -8.93 -8.55 -5.71
C ALA A 40 -8.85 -10.05 -6.06
N TYR A 41 -7.73 -10.72 -5.80
CA TYR A 41 -7.45 -12.04 -6.38
C TYR A 41 -7.42 -13.22 -5.39
N PHE A 42 -7.23 -12.99 -4.09
CA PHE A 42 -7.35 -14.04 -3.08
C PHE A 42 -8.80 -14.27 -2.69
N THR A 43 -9.29 -15.52 -2.79
CA THR A 43 -10.68 -15.85 -2.40
C THR A 43 -10.84 -15.92 -0.88
N ASN A 44 -9.78 -16.27 -0.16
CA ASN A 44 -9.80 -16.27 1.30
C ASN A 44 -9.42 -14.86 1.80
N ARG A 45 -10.39 -14.18 2.43
CA ARG A 45 -10.20 -12.85 3.03
C ARG A 45 -9.00 -12.79 3.97
N TRP A 46 -8.72 -13.84 4.74
CA TRP A 46 -7.57 -13.88 5.64
C TRP A 46 -6.24 -13.80 4.87
N VAL A 47 -6.14 -14.49 3.74
CA VAL A 47 -4.95 -14.45 2.88
C VAL A 47 -4.81 -13.09 2.19
N ALA A 48 -5.94 -12.47 1.81
CA ALA A 48 -5.96 -11.13 1.24
C ALA A 48 -5.39 -10.06 2.17
N PHE A 49 -5.49 -10.25 3.50
CA PHE A 49 -4.82 -9.39 4.50
C PHE A 49 -3.41 -9.86 4.82
N LEU A 50 -3.24 -11.17 5.06
CA LEU A 50 -1.96 -11.71 5.53
C LEU A 50 -0.83 -11.42 4.56
N VAL A 51 -1.08 -11.53 3.25
CA VAL A 51 -0.02 -11.37 2.24
C VAL A 51 0.51 -9.93 2.14
N PRO A 52 -0.32 -8.88 2.02
CA PRO A 52 0.16 -7.50 2.12
C PRO A 52 0.83 -7.19 3.46
N PHE A 53 0.29 -7.70 4.57
CA PHE A 53 0.81 -7.42 5.90
C PHE A 53 2.16 -8.10 6.16
N THR A 54 2.35 -9.33 5.68
CA THR A 54 3.67 -9.98 5.74
C THR A 54 4.68 -9.29 4.85
N ALA A 55 4.28 -8.82 3.66
CA ALA A 55 5.16 -8.04 2.79
C ALA A 55 5.61 -6.72 3.46
N MET A 56 4.68 -6.01 4.10
CA MET A 56 4.99 -4.81 4.87
C MET A 56 5.92 -5.13 6.05
N LEU A 57 5.58 -6.14 6.86
CA LEU A 57 6.38 -6.51 8.04
C LEU A 57 7.81 -6.89 7.67
N ILE A 58 7.97 -7.74 6.65
CA ILE A 58 9.30 -8.13 6.16
C ILE A 58 10.05 -6.89 5.67
N SER A 59 9.38 -6.02 4.91
CA SER A 59 10.01 -4.83 4.39
C SER A 59 10.42 -3.84 5.49
N ASP A 60 9.63 -3.70 6.55
CA ASP A 60 9.93 -2.83 7.68
C ASP A 60 11.07 -3.43 8.52
N ILE A 61 11.10 -4.76 8.73
CA ILE A 61 12.25 -5.45 9.34
C ILE A 61 13.52 -5.20 8.53
N MET A 62 13.47 -5.29 7.20
CA MET A 62 14.63 -5.05 6.37
C MET A 62 15.08 -3.59 6.41
N LEU A 63 14.15 -2.62 6.41
CA LEU A 63 14.49 -1.22 6.60
C LEU A 63 15.14 -0.99 7.96
N GLU A 64 14.63 -1.59 9.02
CA GLU A 64 15.24 -1.53 10.36
C GLU A 64 16.67 -2.06 10.34
N LEU A 65 16.90 -3.22 9.73
CA LEU A 65 18.23 -3.83 9.66
C LEU A 65 19.22 -3.06 8.77
N LEU A 66 18.74 -2.42 7.70
CA LEU A 66 19.59 -1.75 6.71
C LEU A 66 19.84 -0.28 7.02
N THR A 67 18.87 0.42 7.62
CA THR A 67 18.91 1.87 7.85
C THR A 67 18.76 2.25 9.32
N GLY A 68 18.31 1.34 10.19
CA GLY A 68 17.94 1.64 11.57
C GLY A 68 16.57 2.34 11.69
N TRP A 69 15.79 2.40 10.60
CA TRP A 69 14.53 3.14 10.52
C TRP A 69 13.45 2.35 9.79
N GLY A 70 13.08 1.21 10.34
CA GLY A 70 11.95 0.40 9.89
C GLY A 70 10.74 0.50 10.82
N PHE A 71 10.98 0.62 12.13
CA PHE A 71 9.92 0.71 13.13
C PHE A 71 9.84 2.11 13.76
N HIS A 72 8.64 2.68 13.78
CA HIS A 72 8.36 4.01 14.32
C HIS A 72 6.97 4.07 14.97
N SER A 73 6.69 5.15 15.71
CA SER A 73 5.43 5.34 16.44
C SER A 73 4.17 5.35 15.55
N GLY A 74 4.35 5.62 14.25
CA GLY A 74 3.28 5.66 13.25
C GLY A 74 2.89 4.31 12.66
N ILE A 75 3.60 3.22 12.98
CA ILE A 75 3.35 1.88 12.43
C ILE A 75 1.88 1.45 12.56
N PRO A 76 1.19 1.62 13.70
CA PRO A 76 -0.22 1.24 13.82
C PRO A 76 -1.13 1.98 12.83
N VAL A 77 -0.87 3.27 12.59
CA VAL A 77 -1.63 4.12 11.66
C VAL A 77 -1.41 3.68 10.21
N VAL A 78 -0.15 3.38 9.87
CA VAL A 78 0.22 2.89 8.54
C VAL A 78 -0.44 1.54 8.25
N TYR A 79 -0.30 0.56 9.16
CA TYR A 79 -0.88 -0.77 8.98
C TYR A 79 -2.42 -0.73 8.98
N GLY A 80 -3.02 0.10 9.82
CA GLY A 80 -4.47 0.35 9.80
C GLY A 80 -4.94 0.89 8.45
N SER A 81 -4.19 1.82 7.86
CA SER A 81 -4.49 2.38 6.53
C SER A 81 -4.46 1.29 5.44
N PHE A 82 -3.44 0.42 5.45
CA PHE A 82 -3.36 -0.69 4.51
C PHE A 82 -4.40 -1.79 4.74
N ALA A 83 -4.90 -1.94 5.97
CA ALA A 83 -6.09 -2.77 6.23
C ALA A 83 -7.31 -2.25 5.46
N LEU A 84 -7.55 -0.94 5.54
CA LEU A 84 -8.67 -0.29 4.83
C LEU A 84 -8.48 -0.35 3.31
N ILE A 85 -7.26 -0.18 2.80
CA ILE A 85 -6.95 -0.35 1.38
C ILE A 85 -7.19 -1.80 0.92
N SER A 86 -6.82 -2.78 1.74
CA SER A 86 -7.10 -4.19 1.44
C SER A 86 -8.61 -4.45 1.38
N LEU A 87 -9.39 -3.88 2.31
CA LEU A 87 -10.86 -3.93 2.28
C LEU A 87 -11.42 -3.26 1.01
N LEU A 88 -10.89 -2.10 0.61
CA LEU A 88 -11.26 -1.43 -0.62
C LEU A 88 -11.05 -2.36 -1.83
N GLY A 89 -9.92 -3.05 -1.91
CA GLY A 89 -9.64 -4.07 -2.93
C GLY A 89 -10.69 -5.18 -2.92
N ILE A 90 -10.97 -5.77 -1.76
CA ILE A 90 -11.93 -6.88 -1.59
C ILE A 90 -13.34 -6.50 -2.09
N PHE A 91 -13.79 -5.28 -1.84
CA PHE A 91 -15.15 -4.86 -2.18
C PHE A 91 -15.27 -4.24 -3.57
N ALA A 92 -14.38 -3.32 -3.92
CA ALA A 92 -14.47 -2.57 -5.18
C ALA A 92 -13.95 -3.37 -6.39
N LEU A 93 -13.01 -4.30 -6.19
CA LEU A 93 -12.36 -5.08 -7.26
C LEU A 93 -12.91 -6.50 -7.41
N ARG A 94 -14.12 -6.79 -6.90
CA ARG A 94 -14.86 -8.04 -7.21
C ARG A 94 -14.98 -8.30 -8.72
N LYS A 95 -15.07 -7.22 -9.50
CA LYS A 95 -14.85 -7.24 -10.95
C LYS A 95 -13.65 -6.35 -11.23
N VAL A 96 -12.60 -6.91 -11.80
CA VAL A 96 -11.39 -6.17 -12.18
C VAL A 96 -11.61 -5.55 -13.56
N THR A 97 -11.62 -4.22 -13.62
CA THR A 97 -11.65 -3.45 -14.87
C THR A 97 -10.64 -2.31 -14.76
N ILE A 98 -10.15 -1.80 -15.90
CA ILE A 98 -9.16 -0.70 -15.92
C ILE A 98 -9.64 0.48 -15.09
N LEU A 99 -10.90 0.91 -15.27
CA LEU A 99 -11.46 2.03 -14.54
C LEU A 99 -11.53 1.78 -13.03
N ARG A 100 -11.89 0.56 -12.60
CA ARG A 100 -11.94 0.22 -11.18
C ARG A 100 -10.55 0.13 -10.56
N VAL A 101 -9.57 -0.41 -11.28
CA VAL A 101 -8.18 -0.46 -10.82
C VAL A 101 -7.61 0.95 -10.67
N ALA A 102 -7.76 1.80 -11.68
CA ALA A 102 -7.29 3.19 -11.62
C ALA A 102 -8.01 3.99 -10.52
N GLY A 103 -9.34 3.86 -10.41
CA GLY A 103 -10.13 4.54 -9.39
C GLY A 103 -9.79 4.09 -7.96
N THR A 104 -9.57 2.79 -7.75
CA THR A 104 -9.18 2.27 -6.42
C THR A 104 -7.73 2.58 -6.07
N ALA A 105 -6.81 2.66 -7.05
CA ALA A 105 -5.45 3.15 -6.83
C ALA A 105 -5.46 4.59 -6.30
N ILE A 106 -6.16 5.50 -6.98
CA ILE A 106 -6.29 6.91 -6.53
C ILE A 106 -6.99 6.97 -5.16
N ALA A 107 -8.08 6.23 -4.98
CA ALA A 107 -8.79 6.20 -3.70
C ALA A 107 -7.91 5.64 -2.56
N SER A 108 -7.04 4.66 -2.84
CA SER A 108 -6.10 4.14 -1.85
C SER A 108 -5.05 5.17 -1.44
N SER A 109 -4.52 5.94 -2.39
CA SER A 109 -3.60 7.04 -2.08
C SER A 109 -4.27 8.10 -1.22
N LEU A 110 -5.54 8.44 -1.51
CA LEU A 110 -6.32 9.40 -0.72
C LEU A 110 -6.62 8.87 0.70
N ILE A 111 -7.03 7.61 0.83
CA ILE A 111 -7.25 6.97 2.14
C ILE A 111 -5.95 7.03 2.97
N PHE A 112 -4.84 6.61 2.37
CA PHE A 112 -3.55 6.62 3.05
C PHE A 112 -3.15 8.03 3.47
N PHE A 113 -3.25 9.00 2.57
CA PHE A 113 -2.92 10.40 2.83
C PHE A 113 -3.77 11.00 3.95
N LEU A 114 -5.10 10.83 3.88
CA LEU A 114 -6.03 11.36 4.88
C LEU A 114 -5.77 10.77 6.26
N ILE A 115 -5.47 9.48 6.36
CA ILE A 115 -5.25 8.86 7.65
C ILE A 115 -3.85 9.21 8.18
N THR A 116 -2.82 9.03 7.37
CA THR A 116 -1.43 9.19 7.82
C THR A 116 -1.00 10.64 8.05
N ASN A 117 -1.72 11.63 7.53
CA ASN A 117 -1.43 13.04 7.80
C ASN A 117 -2.38 13.64 8.87
N PHE A 118 -3.30 12.86 9.42
CA PHE A 118 -4.15 13.33 10.51
C PHE A 118 -3.38 13.34 11.82
N ALA A 119 -2.86 14.52 12.19
CA ALA A 119 -1.92 14.73 13.30
C ALA A 119 -2.37 14.06 14.62
N PHE A 120 -3.66 14.09 14.93
CA PHE A 120 -4.24 13.51 16.15
C PHE A 120 -4.07 11.98 16.30
N LEU A 121 -3.71 11.26 15.24
CA LEU A 121 -3.42 9.82 15.32
C LEU A 121 -2.02 9.51 15.83
N TYR A 122 -1.18 10.52 15.99
CA TYR A 122 0.18 10.39 16.47
C TYR A 122 0.31 11.00 17.87
N PRO A 123 1.29 10.55 18.68
CA PRO A 123 1.65 11.27 19.89
C PRO A 123 2.16 12.67 19.54
N GLU A 124 1.69 13.68 20.26
CA GLU A 124 2.24 15.03 20.13
C GLU A 124 3.68 15.02 20.66
N ALA A 125 4.64 15.27 19.77
CA ALA A 125 6.04 15.26 20.14
C ALA A 125 6.34 16.47 21.05
N PRO A 126 6.94 16.30 22.24
CA PRO A 126 7.28 17.43 23.12
C PRO A 126 8.35 18.36 22.53
N VAL A 127 9.08 17.89 21.52
CA VAL A 127 10.14 18.60 20.80
C VAL A 127 9.93 18.33 19.30
N PRO A 128 10.25 19.27 18.40
CA PRO A 128 10.11 19.02 16.98
C PRO A 128 10.90 17.81 16.51
N ASP A 129 10.16 16.80 16.02
CA ASP A 129 10.74 15.64 15.37
C ASP A 129 11.21 16.07 13.96
N PRO A 130 12.50 15.94 13.64
CA PRO A 130 13.01 16.38 12.34
C PRO A 130 12.48 15.53 11.16
N MET A 131 11.91 14.36 11.42
CA MET A 131 11.39 13.43 10.42
C MET A 131 9.86 13.44 10.34
N LEU A 132 9.17 13.46 11.48
CA LEU A 132 7.69 13.49 11.56
C LEU A 132 7.12 14.92 11.58
N GLY A 133 7.98 15.92 11.76
CA GLY A 133 7.56 17.29 12.02
C GLY A 133 6.98 17.47 13.43
N HIS A 134 6.62 18.72 13.75
CA HIS A 134 5.87 19.05 14.94
C HIS A 134 4.53 19.63 14.54
N TYR A 135 3.47 18.84 14.67
CA TYR A 135 2.12 19.28 14.36
C TYR A 135 1.29 19.29 15.62
N PRO A 136 1.02 20.48 16.21
CA PRO A 136 0.24 20.54 17.44
C PRO A 136 -1.17 19.99 17.23
N HIS A 137 -1.76 19.42 18.28
CA HIS A 137 -3.09 18.82 18.22
C HIS A 137 -4.20 19.89 18.22
N ASN A 138 -4.22 20.70 17.16
CA ASN A 138 -5.19 21.73 16.88
C ASN A 138 -5.37 21.88 15.36
N TRP A 139 -6.27 22.78 14.95
CA TRP A 139 -6.57 22.97 13.53
C TRP A 139 -5.35 23.46 12.73
N THR A 140 -4.53 24.35 13.31
CA THR A 140 -3.32 24.83 12.63
C THR A 140 -2.33 23.69 12.36
N GLY A 141 -2.12 22.79 13.32
CA GLY A 141 -1.24 21.64 13.15
C GLY A 141 -1.78 20.62 12.13
N ILE A 142 -3.08 20.34 12.13
CA ILE A 142 -3.69 19.47 11.12
C ILE A 142 -3.47 20.04 9.71
N VAL A 143 -3.80 21.32 9.48
CA VAL A 143 -3.62 21.95 8.16
C VAL A 143 -2.15 21.91 7.73
N ALA A 144 -1.23 22.19 8.66
CA ALA A 144 0.20 22.15 8.38
C ALA A 144 0.69 20.74 8.00
N SER A 145 0.22 19.70 8.70
CA SER A 145 0.53 18.29 8.40
C SER A 145 0.05 17.92 7.00
N TYR A 146 -1.20 18.22 6.68
CA TYR A 146 -1.76 17.97 5.35
C TYR A 146 -1.04 18.74 4.24
N ALA A 147 -0.68 20.00 4.48
CA ALA A 147 0.05 20.81 3.51
C ALA A 147 1.45 20.24 3.22
N ALA A 148 2.18 19.84 4.25
CA ALA A 148 3.47 19.15 4.11
C ALA A 148 3.32 17.79 3.39
N GLY A 149 2.20 17.12 3.63
CA GLY A 149 1.82 15.86 3.02
C GLY A 149 1.64 15.87 1.49
N LEU A 150 1.41 17.03 0.86
CA LEU A 150 0.92 17.11 -0.52
C LEU A 150 1.89 16.54 -1.56
N GLU A 151 3.20 16.75 -1.40
CA GLU A 151 4.19 16.18 -2.33
C GLU A 151 4.23 14.66 -2.23
N PHE A 152 4.07 14.12 -1.01
CA PHE A 152 3.98 12.68 -0.79
C PHE A 152 2.70 12.09 -1.40
N LEU A 153 1.57 12.81 -1.34
CA LEU A 153 0.33 12.39 -2.01
C LEU A 153 0.52 12.32 -3.52
N ARG A 154 1.18 13.32 -4.11
CA ARG A 154 1.47 13.33 -5.55
C ARG A 154 2.29 12.11 -5.95
N ASN A 155 3.37 11.81 -5.22
CA ASN A 155 4.20 10.63 -5.47
C ASN A 155 3.43 9.33 -5.26
N GLN A 156 2.58 9.26 -4.22
CA GLN A 156 1.73 8.11 -3.92
C GLN A 156 0.75 7.83 -5.06
N ILE A 157 0.03 8.84 -5.58
CA ILE A 157 -0.92 8.66 -6.69
C ILE A 157 -0.23 8.09 -7.92
N VAL A 158 0.91 8.67 -8.31
CA VAL A 158 1.66 8.21 -9.49
C VAL A 158 2.20 6.80 -9.27
N GLY A 159 2.74 6.52 -8.08
CA GLY A 159 3.25 5.20 -7.70
C GLY A 159 2.16 4.14 -7.70
N ASP A 160 1.02 4.42 -7.07
CA ASP A 160 -0.11 3.49 -6.96
C ASP A 160 -0.70 3.17 -8.32
N LEU A 161 -0.84 4.17 -9.20
CA LEU A 161 -1.28 3.95 -10.59
C LEU A 161 -0.25 3.12 -11.37
N PHE A 162 1.04 3.42 -11.24
CA PHE A 162 2.12 2.69 -11.91
C PHE A 162 2.15 1.22 -11.48
N TYR A 163 2.27 0.96 -10.18
CA TYR A 163 2.34 -0.40 -9.65
C TYR A 163 1.03 -1.15 -9.85
N SER A 164 -0.14 -0.52 -9.70
CA SER A 164 -1.42 -1.19 -10.00
C SER A 164 -1.51 -1.55 -11.48
N GLY A 165 -1.07 -0.66 -12.38
CA GLY A 165 -0.97 -0.97 -13.80
C GLY A 165 -0.09 -2.18 -14.08
N MET A 166 1.08 -2.25 -13.47
CA MET A 166 2.00 -3.38 -13.61
C MET A 166 1.41 -4.69 -13.06
N LEU A 167 0.87 -4.68 -11.84
CA LEU A 167 0.39 -5.89 -11.17
C LEU A 167 -0.88 -6.44 -11.85
N PHE A 168 -1.91 -5.60 -12.00
CA PHE A 168 -3.16 -6.03 -12.61
C PHE A 168 -3.01 -6.28 -14.11
N GLY A 169 -2.31 -5.40 -14.82
CA GLY A 169 -2.05 -5.55 -16.25
C GLY A 169 -1.18 -6.76 -16.56
N GLY A 170 -0.06 -6.93 -15.84
CA GLY A 170 0.84 -8.07 -15.97
C GLY A 170 0.14 -9.39 -15.67
N PHE A 171 -0.64 -9.45 -14.59
CA PHE A 171 -1.39 -10.65 -14.26
C PHE A 171 -2.48 -10.97 -15.30
N HIS A 172 -3.18 -9.96 -15.83
CA HIS A 172 -4.14 -10.15 -16.91
C HIS A 172 -3.49 -10.73 -18.18
N LEU A 173 -2.29 -10.27 -18.54
CA LEU A 173 -1.52 -10.85 -19.66
C LEU A 173 -1.13 -12.30 -19.40
N LEU A 174 -0.71 -12.63 -18.17
CA LEU A 174 -0.41 -14.01 -17.78
C LEU A 174 -1.65 -14.90 -17.87
N GLN A 175 -2.82 -14.42 -17.44
CA GLN A 175 -4.08 -15.15 -17.56
C GLN A 175 -4.50 -15.40 -19.02
N ARG A 176 -4.14 -14.51 -19.96
CA ARG A 176 -4.38 -14.76 -21.39
C ARG A 176 -3.54 -15.92 -21.92
N ARG A 177 -2.30 -16.05 -21.46
CA ARG A 177 -1.35 -17.08 -21.92
C ARG A 177 -1.49 -18.42 -21.20
N PHE A 178 -1.84 -18.40 -19.91
CA PHE A 178 -1.89 -19.59 -19.07
C PHE A 178 -3.30 -19.78 -18.48
N GLU A 179 -4.05 -20.74 -19.00
CA GLU A 179 -5.43 -21.01 -18.58
C GLU A 179 -5.53 -21.41 -17.10
N VAL A 180 -4.50 -22.08 -16.57
CA VAL A 180 -4.40 -22.47 -15.15
C VAL A 180 -4.44 -21.27 -14.19
N LEU A 181 -4.20 -20.04 -14.66
CA LEU A 181 -4.26 -18.82 -13.84
C LEU A 181 -5.64 -18.16 -13.85
N ARG A 182 -6.55 -18.61 -14.71
CA ARG A 182 -7.94 -18.14 -14.74
C ARG A 182 -8.70 -18.76 -13.56
N VAL A 183 -9.66 -18.01 -13.01
CA VAL A 183 -10.63 -18.59 -12.09
C VAL A 183 -11.57 -19.42 -12.96
N ALA A 184 -11.63 -20.73 -12.70
CA ALA A 184 -12.55 -21.65 -13.37
C ALA A 184 -14.00 -21.22 -13.15
#